data_AF-A0A5C4SIE2-F1
#
_entry.id   AF-A0A5C4SIE2-F1
#
_cell.length_a   1.000
_cell.length_b   1.000
_cell.length_c   1.000
_cell.angle_alpha   90.00
_cell.angle_beta   90.00
_cell.angle_gamma   90.00
#
_symmetry.space_group_name_H-M   'P 1'
#
loop_
_entity.id
_entity.type
_entity.pdbx_description
1 polymer ?
#
loop_
_entity_poly.entity_id
_entity_poly.type
_entity_poly.pdbx_seq_one_letter_code
_entity_poly.pdbx_strand_id
1 'polypeptide(L)'
;MEQRTSVHIKLKEGEATNYMDAFIDKFGGKIYENRLIVESAKNGLQFSYYNFIEEFDLLVAQINFPKEIIVERMPDERPDYYHFNMINQGQIKQNYQDSLKYT
;
A
#
# COMPACT_ATOMS: atom_id res chain seq x y z
N MET A 1 19.23 3.84 -22.12
CA MET A 1 18.22 4.09 -21.06
C MET A 1 17.81 2.74 -20.51
N GLU A 2 18.17 2.41 -19.28
CA GLU A 2 17.63 1.20 -18.63
C GLU A 2 16.12 1.38 -18.47
N GLN A 3 15.33 0.43 -18.98
CA GLN A 3 13.90 0.37 -18.71
C GLN A 3 13.72 0.17 -17.20
N ARG A 4 13.35 1.23 -16.47
CA ARG A 4 12.96 1.13 -15.07
C ARG A 4 11.70 0.26 -15.01
N THR A 5 11.87 -1.01 -14.67
CA THR A 5 10.74 -1.93 -14.49
C THR A 5 10.02 -1.54 -13.21
N SER A 6 8.82 -0.97 -13.32
CA SER A 6 7.92 -0.74 -12.20
C SER A 6 7.39 -2.05 -11.64
N VAL A 7 7.02 -2.07 -10.37
CA VAL A 7 6.33 -3.19 -9.73
C VAL A 7 4.86 -2.82 -9.56
N HIS A 8 3.98 -3.60 -10.17
CA HIS A 8 2.53 -3.39 -10.08
C HIS A 8 1.91 -4.29 -9.01
N ILE A 9 1.08 -3.67 -8.16
CA ILE A 9 0.33 -4.30 -7.07
C ILE A 9 -1.14 -3.94 -7.26
N LYS A 10 -2.02 -4.95 -7.25
CA LYS A 10 -3.46 -4.72 -7.20
C LYS A 10 -3.90 -4.85 -5.75
N LEU A 11 -4.70 -3.89 -5.32
CA LEU A 11 -5.13 -3.77 -3.94
C LEU A 11 -6.62 -3.52 -3.91
N LYS A 12 -7.37 -4.34 -3.18
CA LYS A 12 -8.76 -4.03 -2.83
C LYS A 12 -8.76 -2.99 -1.70
N GLU A 13 -9.45 -1.86 -1.87
CA GLU A 13 -9.63 -0.89 -0.78
C GLU A 13 -10.52 -1.46 0.34
N GLY A 14 -10.70 -0.70 1.42
CA GLY A 14 -11.41 -1.13 2.62
C GLY A 14 -10.46 -1.29 3.81
N GLU A 15 -10.50 -2.46 4.46
CA GLU A 15 -9.71 -2.74 5.66
C GLU A 15 -8.20 -2.60 5.42
N ALA A 16 -7.48 -2.11 6.43
CA ALA A 16 -6.04 -1.91 6.35
C ALA A 16 -5.26 -3.23 6.12
N THR A 17 -5.82 -4.36 6.54
CA THR A 17 -5.29 -5.71 6.29
C THR A 17 -5.16 -6.02 4.79
N ASN A 18 -6.05 -5.49 3.95
CA ASN A 18 -5.95 -5.65 2.48
C ASN A 18 -4.62 -5.11 1.93
N TYR A 19 -4.07 -4.04 2.54
CA TYR A 19 -2.75 -3.51 2.19
C TYR A 19 -1.66 -4.50 2.54
N MET A 20 -1.72 -5.11 3.72
CA MET A 20 -0.76 -6.13 4.13
C MET A 20 -0.80 -7.33 3.17
N ASP A 21 -2.00 -7.79 2.82
CA ASP A 21 -2.22 -8.95 1.94
C ASP A 21 -1.72 -8.70 0.50
N ALA A 22 -1.95 -7.50 -0.05
CA ALA A 22 -1.48 -7.17 -1.40
C ALA A 22 0.06 -7.10 -1.47
N PHE A 23 0.71 -6.60 -0.41
CA PHE A 23 2.17 -6.49 -0.39
C PHE A 23 2.85 -7.82 -0.04
N ILE A 24 2.24 -8.65 0.82
CA ILE A 24 2.76 -10.00 1.12
C ILE A 24 2.63 -10.92 -0.10
N ASP A 25 1.54 -10.84 -0.86
CA ASP A 25 1.39 -11.59 -2.12
C ASP A 25 2.49 -11.20 -3.12
N LYS A 26 2.81 -9.91 -3.20
CA LYS A 26 3.80 -9.42 -4.17
C LYS A 26 5.25 -9.70 -3.79
N PHE A 27 5.59 -9.52 -2.52
CA PHE A 27 6.98 -9.50 -2.07
C PHE A 27 7.32 -10.63 -1.09
N GLY A 28 6.34 -11.45 -0.71
CA GLY A 28 6.44 -12.34 0.44
C GLY A 28 6.50 -11.54 1.74
N GLY A 29 7.07 -12.15 2.77
CA GLY A 29 7.24 -11.51 4.07
C GLY A 29 6.79 -12.42 5.20
N LYS A 30 6.84 -11.88 6.41
CA LYS A 30 6.39 -12.56 7.62
C LYS A 30 5.49 -11.65 8.41
N ILE A 31 4.39 -12.22 8.90
CA ILE A 31 3.49 -11.54 9.82
C ILE A 31 3.90 -11.90 11.25
N TYR A 32 4.10 -10.88 12.06
CA TYR A 32 4.36 -10.98 13.49
C TYR A 32 3.36 -10.10 14.22
N GLU A 33 2.41 -10.72 14.92
CA GLU A 33 1.33 -10.02 15.60
C GLU A 33 0.58 -9.09 14.65
N ASN A 34 0.71 -7.76 14.85
CA ASN A 34 0.08 -6.72 14.06
C ASN A 34 1.01 -6.12 12.99
N ARG A 35 2.10 -6.79 12.65
CA ARG A 35 3.13 -6.26 11.74
C ARG A 35 3.41 -7.19 10.57
N LEU A 36 3.52 -6.61 9.38
CA LEU A 36 4.10 -7.26 8.21
C LEU A 36 5.53 -6.75 8.05
N ILE A 37 6.48 -7.68 7.96
CA ILE A 37 7.89 -7.39 7.69
C ILE A 37 8.28 -8.07 6.38
N VAL A 38 8.74 -7.27 5.42
CA VAL A 38 9.40 -7.74 4.20
C VAL A 38 10.81 -7.20 4.20
N GLU A 39 11.78 -8.10 4.34
CA GLU A 39 13.19 -7.75 4.32
C GLU A 39 13.91 -8.54 3.24
N SER A 40 14.62 -7.82 2.38
CA SER A 40 15.60 -8.36 1.45
C SER A 40 16.78 -7.41 1.38
N ALA A 41 17.89 -7.84 0.76
CA ALA A 41 19.09 -7.02 0.65
C ALA A 41 18.88 -5.63 0.00
N LYS A 42 17.81 -5.43 -0.78
CA LYS A 42 17.54 -4.18 -1.49
C LYS A 42 16.17 -3.56 -1.20
N ASN A 43 15.26 -4.30 -0.58
CA ASN A 43 13.89 -3.85 -0.33
C ASN A 43 13.57 -4.01 1.16
N GLY A 44 12.90 -3.00 1.73
CA GLY A 44 12.35 -3.02 3.07
C GLY A 44 10.90 -2.57 3.07
N LEU A 45 10.03 -3.35 3.69
CA LEU A 45 8.67 -2.97 4.02
C LEU A 45 8.40 -3.32 5.46
N GLN A 46 7.91 -2.36 6.22
CA GLN A 46 7.29 -2.61 7.49
C GLN A 46 5.92 -1.96 7.51
N PHE A 47 4.89 -2.78 7.71
CA PHE A 47 3.57 -2.29 8.09
C PHE A 47 3.31 -2.64 9.55
N SER A 48 2.76 -1.70 10.28
CA SER A 48 2.19 -1.91 11.61
C SER A 48 0.74 -1.47 11.57
N TYR A 49 -0.17 -2.37 11.95
CA TYR A 49 -1.60 -2.14 11.93
C TYR A 49 -2.14 -2.00 13.36
N TYR A 50 -2.97 -1.00 13.60
CA TYR A 50 -3.61 -0.76 14.89
C TYR A 50 -5.09 -0.50 14.68
N ASN A 51 -5.93 -1.26 15.39
CA ASN A 51 -7.37 -0.97 15.52
C ASN A 51 -7.59 -0.34 16.90
N PHE A 52 -7.88 0.96 16.95
CA PHE A 52 -8.02 1.69 18.22
C PHE A 52 -9.47 1.69 18.73
N ILE A 53 -10.43 1.79 17.80
CA ILE A 53 -11.87 1.70 18.00
C ILE A 53 -12.48 1.00 16.77
N GLU A 54 -13.70 0.45 16.86
CA GLU A 54 -14.32 -0.36 15.80
C GLU A 54 -14.28 0.28 14.40
N GLU A 55 -14.30 1.61 14.32
CA GLU A 55 -14.37 2.36 13.06
C GLU A 55 -13.07 3.10 12.70
N PHE A 56 -11.97 2.88 13.43
CA PHE A 56 -10.70 3.57 13.16
C PHE A 56 -9.51 2.61 13.12
N ASP A 57 -9.06 2.39 11.90
CA ASP A 57 -7.84 1.65 11.57
C ASP A 57 -6.69 2.62 11.28
N LEU A 58 -5.54 2.38 11.92
CA LEU A 58 -4.28 3.04 11.59
C LEU A 58 -3.30 2.03 11.00
N LEU A 59 -2.88 2.30 9.76
CA LEU A 59 -1.75 1.62 9.14
C LEU A 59 -0.54 2.55 9.14
N VAL A 60 0.52 2.16 9.85
CA VAL A 60 1.81 2.85 9.78
C VAL A 60 2.72 2.07 8.85
N ALA A 61 3.19 2.74 7.80
CA ALA A 61 4.01 2.13 6.77
C ALA A 61 5.39 2.79 6.68
N GLN A 62 6.43 1.95 6.69
CA GLN A 62 7.77 2.32 6.26
C GLN A 62 8.14 1.49 5.04
N ILE A 63 8.40 2.17 3.92
CA ILE A 63 8.57 1.56 2.62
C ILE A 63 9.90 2.05 2.02
N ASN A 64 10.78 1.13 1.66
CA ASN A 64 12.02 1.40 0.95
C ASN A 64 12.19 0.39 -0.18
N PHE A 65 11.90 0.82 -1.41
CA PHE A 65 12.14 0.03 -2.61
C PHE A 65 12.96 0.86 -3.61
N PRO A 66 13.96 0.26 -4.27
CA PRO A 66 14.78 0.93 -5.27
C PRO A 66 14.07 1.06 -6.61
N LYS A 67 12.95 0.34 -6.79
CA LYS A 67 12.08 0.37 -7.96
C LYS A 67 10.79 1.11 -7.63
N GLU A 68 10.22 1.77 -8.64
CA GLU A 68 8.91 2.38 -8.54
C GLU A 68 7.84 1.31 -8.27
N ILE A 69 6.96 1.58 -7.31
CA ILE A 69 5.79 0.75 -7.01
C ILE A 69 4.54 1.49 -7.49
N ILE A 70 3.75 0.81 -8.32
CA ILE A 70 2.45 1.27 -8.78
C ILE A 70 1.40 0.42 -8.10
N VAL A 71 0.56 1.07 -7.27
CA VAL A 71 -0.55 0.42 -6.58
C VAL A 71 -1.85 0.79 -7.28
N GLU A 72 -2.46 -0.18 -7.94
CA GLU A 72 -3.77 -0.09 -8.56
C GLU A 72 -4.83 -0.43 -7.51
N ARG A 73 -5.57 0.57 -7.07
CA ARG A 73 -6.61 0.42 -6.04
C ARG A 73 -7.94 0.10 -6.69
N MET A 74 -8.52 -1.03 -6.31
CA MET A 74 -9.83 -1.50 -6.73
C MET A 74 -10.84 -1.12 -5.65
N PRO A 75 -11.98 -0.52 -6.01
CA PRO A 75 -13.01 -0.18 -5.03
C PRO A 75 -13.52 -1.44 -4.32
N ASP A 76 -13.97 -1.26 -3.09
CA ASP A 76 -14.76 -2.26 -2.38
C ASP A 76 -16.25 -1.89 -2.39
N GLU A 77 -17.05 -2.60 -1.61
CA GLU A 77 -18.49 -2.36 -1.50
C GLU A 77 -18.85 -1.43 -0.33
N ARG A 78 -17.87 -0.71 0.26
CA ARG A 78 -18.02 0.12 1.46
C ARG A 78 -17.82 1.61 1.16
N PRO A 79 -18.85 2.30 0.64
CA PRO A 79 -18.77 3.72 0.30
C PRO A 79 -18.64 4.64 1.53
N ASP A 80 -18.83 4.10 2.74
CA ASP A 80 -18.75 4.79 4.02
C ASP A 80 -17.32 4.85 4.60
N TYR A 81 -16.35 4.22 3.95
CA TYR A 81 -14.97 4.18 4.45
C TYR A 81 -14.12 5.33 3.90
N TYR A 82 -13.56 6.14 4.81
CA TYR A 82 -12.65 7.22 4.46
C TYR A 82 -11.20 6.78 4.67
N HIS A 83 -10.37 6.92 3.62
CA HIS A 83 -8.95 6.63 3.72
C HIS A 83 -8.11 7.91 3.67
N PHE A 84 -7.49 8.25 4.80
CA PHE A 84 -6.52 9.34 4.92
C PHE A 84 -5.08 8.81 4.83
N ASN A 85 -4.25 9.44 3.99
CA ASN A 85 -2.84 9.09 3.87
C ASN A 85 -1.99 10.28 4.35
N MET A 86 -1.12 10.05 5.34
CA MET A 86 -0.13 11.04 5.80
C MET A 86 1.27 10.55 5.48
N ILE A 87 2.06 11.36 4.80
CA ILE A 87 3.41 11.00 4.33
C ILE A 87 4.41 11.87 5.08
N ASN A 88 5.19 11.24 5.96
CA ASN A 88 6.28 11.94 6.66
C ASN A 88 7.50 12.15 5.75
N GLN A 89 7.84 11.16 4.91
CA GLN A 89 8.97 11.20 3.99
C GLN A 89 8.65 10.44 2.69
N GLY A 90 9.15 10.94 1.57
CA GLY A 90 8.92 10.35 0.24
C GLY A 90 7.85 11.08 -0.57
N GLN A 91 7.40 10.45 -1.66
CA GLN A 91 6.37 10.99 -2.54
C GLN A 91 5.42 9.87 -2.95
N ILE A 92 4.13 10.16 -2.93
CA ILE A 92 3.09 9.30 -3.51
C ILE A 92 2.35 10.12 -4.56
N LYS A 93 2.18 9.56 -5.75
CA LYS A 93 1.31 10.11 -6.78
C LYS A 93 0.03 9.30 -6.83
N GLN A 94 -1.10 9.94 -6.58
CA GLN A 94 -2.42 9.34 -6.72
C GLN A 94 -3.06 9.87 -8.00
N ASN A 95 -3.50 8.96 -8.86
CA ASN A 95 -4.25 9.28 -10.07
C ASN A 95 -5.56 8.52 -10.01
N TYR A 96 -6.66 9.17 -10.37
CA TYR A 96 -7.96 8.53 -10.45
C TYR A 96 -8.21 8.13 -11.90
N GLN A 97 -8.87 7.00 -12.15
CA GLN A 97 -9.08 6.50 -13.52
C GLN A 97 -9.81 7.51 -14.41
N ASP A 98 -10.65 8.37 -13.82
CA ASP A 98 -11.36 9.45 -14.53
C ASP A 98 -10.47 10.63 -14.95
N SER A 99 -9.25 10.78 -14.43
CA SER A 99 -8.30 11.82 -14.85
C SER A 99 -7.40 11.41 -16.03
N LEU A 100 -7.62 10.22 -16.61
CA LEU A 100 -6.95 9.76 -17.85
C LEU A 100 -7.78 9.99 -19.12
N LYS A 101 -8.95 10.64 -19.00
CA LYS A 101 -9.69 11.14 -20.16
C LYS A 101 -9.02 12.43 -20.65
N TYR A 102 -8.05 12.24 -21.54
CA TYR A 102 -7.50 13.31 -22.38
C TYR A 102 -8.65 14.09 -23.02
N THR A 103 -8.67 15.41 -22.80
CA THR A 103 -9.15 16.37 -23.80
C THR A 103 -7.93 17.10 -24.33
#